data_AF-A0A3E2NEY7-F1
#
_entry.id   AF-A0A3E2NEY7-F1
#
_cell.length_a   1.000
_cell.length_b   1.000
_cell.length_c   1.000
_cell.angle_alpha   90.00
_cell.angle_beta   90.00
_cell.angle_gamma   90.00
#
_symmetry.space_group_name_H-M   'P 1'
#
loop_
_entity.id
_entity.type
_entity.pdbx_description
1 polymer ?
#
loop_
_entity_poly.entity_id
_entity_poly.type
_entity_poly.pdbx_seq_one_letter_code
_entity_poly.pdbx_strand_id
1 'polypeptide(L)'
;MDRCIYCHKEILIAHTLPTGDKEEQLLCCSGECVQKTKDFLNFFKRMKRWFYMGIFLSLGLVLAGTVVAVLKYSQSLMTLCITGGLVIQGISVFFFPFATSESYFLWGIMKTTKLVKFLGVVLIFMGFSLIYYLN
;
A
#
# COMPACT_ATOMS: atom_id res chain seq x y z
N MET A 1 -24.93 -11.76 6.08
CA MET A 1 -24.86 -10.67 7.07
C MET A 1 -23.88 -9.65 6.55
N ASP A 2 -24.34 -8.42 6.36
CA ASP A 2 -23.52 -7.35 5.80
C ASP A 2 -22.46 -6.91 6.81
N ARG A 3 -21.24 -6.67 6.33
CA ARG A 3 -20.09 -6.27 7.16
C ARG A 3 -19.67 -4.84 6.82
N CYS A 4 -19.27 -4.09 7.85
CA CYS A 4 -18.80 -2.73 7.69
C CYS A 4 -17.47 -2.67 6.93
N ILE A 5 -17.39 -1.90 5.85
CA ILE A 5 -16.16 -1.73 5.04
C ILE A 5 -14.97 -1.22 5.87
N TYR A 6 -15.21 -0.38 6.89
CA TYR A 6 -14.15 0.22 7.69
C TYR A 6 -13.59 -0.73 8.77
N CYS A 7 -14.45 -1.18 9.69
CA CYS A 7 -14.06 -1.95 10.88
C CYS A 7 -14.31 -3.45 10.77
N HIS A 8 -14.99 -3.90 9.71
CA HIS A 8 -15.34 -5.29 9.46
C HIS A 8 -16.23 -5.94 10.53
N LYS A 9 -16.94 -5.14 11.34
CA LYS A 9 -17.97 -5.61 12.26
C LYS A 9 -19.29 -5.87 11.52
N GLU A 10 -20.11 -6.75 12.07
CA GLU A 10 -21.48 -6.98 11.60
C GLU A 10 -22.31 -5.71 11.72
N ILE A 11 -23.16 -5.48 10.72
CA ILE A 11 -24.01 -4.30 10.65
C ILE A 11 -25.38 -4.63 11.24
N LEU A 12 -25.72 -3.95 12.33
CA LEU A 12 -27.08 -3.95 12.89
C LEU A 12 -27.95 -2.85 12.25
N ILE A 13 -27.33 -1.72 11.89
CA ILE A 13 -27.97 -0.56 11.24
C ILE A 13 -27.05 -0.09 10.11
N ALA A 14 -27.53 -0.18 8.87
CA ALA A 14 -26.74 0.16 7.69
C ALA A 14 -26.70 1.67 7.47
N HIS A 15 -25.50 2.24 7.48
CA HIS A 15 -25.25 3.59 6.96
C HIS A 15 -24.56 3.46 5.60
N THR A 16 -25.20 3.99 4.55
CA THR A 16 -24.71 3.92 3.18
C THR A 16 -23.89 5.14 2.81
N LEU A 17 -22.86 4.89 2.02
CA LEU A 17 -21.98 5.89 1.45
C LEU A 17 -22.05 5.80 -0.06
N PRO A 18 -22.58 6.82 -0.77
CA PRO A 18 -22.54 6.83 -2.22
C PRO A 18 -21.09 7.02 -2.66
N THR A 19 -20.52 5.97 -3.23
CA THR A 19 -19.30 6.08 -4.02
C THR A 19 -19.72 6.68 -5.37
N GLY A 20 -18.95 7.61 -5.93
CA GLY A 20 -19.35 8.38 -7.13
C GLY A 20 -19.65 7.56 -8.40
N ASP A 21 -19.43 6.24 -8.37
CA ASP A 21 -19.85 5.28 -9.39
C ASP A 21 -21.17 4.63 -8.96
N LYS A 22 -22.17 4.67 -9.85
CA LYS A 22 -23.62 4.57 -9.58
C LYS A 22 -24.15 3.27 -8.94
N GLU A 23 -23.32 2.30 -8.55
CA GLU A 23 -23.82 1.00 -8.06
C GLU A 23 -23.16 0.45 -6.78
N GLU A 24 -22.02 0.98 -6.32
CA GLU A 24 -21.37 0.47 -5.10
C GLU A 24 -21.67 1.36 -3.87
N GLN A 25 -22.71 0.99 -3.13
CA GLN A 25 -22.99 1.58 -1.82
C GLN A 25 -22.08 0.93 -0.76
N LEU A 26 -21.15 1.71 -0.22
CA LEU A 26 -20.30 1.23 0.87
C LEU A 26 -21.10 1.20 2.16
N LEU A 27 -21.14 0.03 2.81
CA LEU A 27 -21.89 -0.17 4.05
C LEU A 27 -21.01 0.07 5.27
N CYS A 28 -21.50 0.89 6.20
CA CYS A 28 -20.84 1.24 7.46
C CYS A 28 -21.74 0.96 8.66
N CYS A 29 -21.16 0.59 9.80
CA CYS A 29 -21.90 0.29 11.03
C CYS A 29 -22.26 1.53 11.87
N SER A 30 -21.73 2.71 11.54
CA SER A 30 -21.95 3.96 12.28
C SER A 30 -21.63 5.18 11.41
N GLY A 31 -22.16 6.35 11.77
CA GLY A 31 -21.80 7.63 11.15
C GLY A 31 -20.30 7.96 11.29
N GLU A 32 -19.65 7.51 12.35
CA GLU A 32 -18.19 7.68 12.51
C GLU A 32 -17.40 6.86 11.47
N CYS A 33 -17.81 5.61 11.22
CA CYS A 33 -17.19 4.77 10.18
C CYS A 33 -17.42 5.35 8.78
N VAL A 34 -18.57 5.99 8.55
CA VAL A 34 -18.83 6.74 7.31
C VAL A 34 -17.80 7.86 7.15
N GLN A 35 -17.61 8.70 8.17
CA GLN A 35 -16.68 9.81 8.07
C GLN A 35 -15.23 9.32 7.85
N LYS A 36 -14.78 8.31 8.60
CA LYS A 36 -13.44 7.73 8.43
C LYS A 36 -13.23 7.10 7.05
N THR A 37 -14.27 6.49 6.48
CA THR A 37 -14.22 5.95 5.12
C THR A 37 -14.14 7.07 4.07
N LYS A 38 -14.88 8.18 4.25
CA LYS A 38 -14.76 9.37 3.39
C LYS A 38 -13.35 9.96 3.44
N ASP A 39 -12.80 10.12 4.65
CA ASP A 39 -11.47 10.68 4.85
C ASP A 39 -10.40 9.80 4.17
N PHE A 40 -10.54 8.48 4.30
CA PHE A 40 -9.68 7.52 3.61
C PHE A 40 -9.78 7.63 2.09
N LEU A 41 -10.98 7.71 1.53
CA LEU A 41 -11.20 7.86 0.08
C LEU A 41 -10.65 9.20 -0.45
N ASN A 42 -10.81 10.28 0.30
CA ASN A 42 -10.26 11.59 -0.04
C ASN A 42 -8.73 11.57 -0.02
N PHE A 43 -8.14 10.97 1.01
CA PHE A 43 -6.70 10.75 1.10
C PHE A 43 -6.19 9.90 -0.09
N PHE A 44 -6.89 8.81 -0.42
CA PHE A 44 -6.57 7.98 -1.58
C PHE A 44 -6.61 8.77 -2.88
N LYS A 45 -7.69 9.52 -3.15
CA LYS A 45 -7.81 10.33 -4.37
C LYS A 45 -6.70 11.35 -4.52
N ARG A 46 -6.28 12.01 -3.42
CA ARG A 46 -5.21 13.02 -3.43
C ARG A 46 -3.83 12.40 -3.59
N MET A 47 -3.56 11.28 -2.91
CA MET A 47 -2.21 10.72 -2.81
C MET A 47 -1.93 9.54 -3.76
N LYS A 48 -2.94 9.00 -4.46
CA LYS A 48 -2.75 7.87 -5.39
C LYS A 48 -1.66 8.13 -6.42
N ARG A 49 -1.54 9.37 -6.94
CA ARG A 49 -0.53 9.73 -7.93
C ARG A 49 0.89 9.61 -7.34
N TRP A 50 1.08 10.08 -6.11
CA TRP A 50 2.36 9.98 -5.40
C TRP A 50 2.73 8.53 -5.10
N PHE A 51 1.75 7.72 -4.69
CA PHE A 51 1.96 6.28 -4.50
C PHE A 51 2.40 5.58 -5.79
N TYR A 52 1.72 5.82 -6.91
CA TYR A 52 2.12 5.25 -8.19
C TYR A 52 3.52 5.71 -8.62
N MET A 53 3.85 6.99 -8.46
CA MET A 53 5.20 7.49 -8.76
C MET A 53 6.26 6.79 -7.90
N GLY A 54 6.01 6.57 -6.61
CA GLY A 54 6.90 5.83 -5.72
C GLY A 54 7.11 4.38 -6.19
N ILE A 55 6.03 3.69 -6.57
CA ILE A 55 6.12 2.33 -7.13
C ILE A 55 6.92 2.32 -8.43
N PHE A 56 6.60 3.17 -9.40
CA PHE A 56 7.32 3.20 -10.68
C PHE A 56 8.81 3.51 -10.51
N LEU A 57 9.15 4.45 -9.60
CA LEU A 57 10.54 4.78 -9.29
C LEU A 57 11.26 3.59 -8.66
N SER A 58 10.65 2.93 -7.67
CA SER A 58 11.24 1.76 -7.02
C SER A 58 11.46 0.61 -7.98
N LEU A 59 10.48 0.33 -8.85
CA LEU A 59 10.56 -0.72 -9.86
C LEU A 59 11.67 -0.41 -10.88
N GLY A 60 11.76 0.85 -11.32
CA GLY A 60 12.82 1.30 -12.21
C GLY A 60 14.22 1.11 -11.63
N LEU A 61 14.40 1.39 -10.34
CA LEU A 61 15.66 1.17 -9.62
C LEU A 61 16.01 -0.32 -9.51
N VAL A 62 15.05 -1.17 -9.15
CA VAL A 62 15.29 -2.62 -9.08
C VAL A 62 15.65 -3.18 -10.46
N LEU A 63 14.93 -2.78 -11.52
CA LEU A 63 15.23 -3.19 -12.90
C LEU A 63 16.60 -2.69 -13.37
N ALA A 64 16.98 -1.45 -13.03
CA ALA A 64 18.33 -0.96 -13.33
C ALA A 64 19.39 -1.81 -12.61
N GLY A 65 19.14 -2.16 -11.35
CA GLY A 65 20.01 -3.04 -10.56
C GLY A 65 20.17 -4.43 -11.17
N THR A 66 19.09 -5.04 -11.66
CA THR A 66 19.17 -6.36 -12.32
C THR A 66 19.92 -6.29 -13.65
N VAL A 67 19.77 -5.22 -14.44
CA VAL A 67 20.56 -5.02 -15.67
C VAL A 67 22.05 -4.88 -15.35
N VAL A 68 22.41 -4.12 -14.32
CA VAL A 68 23.80 -4.00 -13.85
C VAL A 68 24.35 -5.35 -13.38
N ALA A 69 23.53 -6.17 -12.72
CA ALA A 69 23.88 -7.52 -12.29
C ALA A 69 24.21 -8.44 -13.49
N VAL A 70 23.37 -8.41 -14.53
CA VAL A 70 23.55 -9.21 -15.75
C VAL A 70 24.80 -8.80 -16.51
N LEU A 71 25.05 -7.48 -16.62
CA LEU A 71 26.23 -6.94 -17.30
C LEU A 71 27.53 -7.06 -16.47
N LYS A 72 27.46 -7.53 -15.21
CA LYS A 72 28.57 -7.63 -14.26
C LYS A 72 29.43 -6.35 -14.16
N TYR A 73 28.78 -5.19 -14.30
CA TYR A 73 29.48 -3.92 -14.41
C TYR A 73 30.08 -3.47 -13.06
N SER A 74 29.28 -3.49 -12.00
CA SER A 74 29.73 -3.15 -10.65
C SER A 74 28.79 -3.71 -9.58
N GLN A 75 29.35 -4.43 -8.62
CA GLN A 75 28.58 -5.03 -7.51
C GLN A 75 28.02 -3.97 -6.56
N SER A 76 28.75 -2.87 -6.34
CA SER A 76 28.29 -1.76 -5.49
C SER A 76 27.10 -1.02 -6.12
N LEU A 77 27.14 -0.76 -7.43
CA LEU A 77 26.01 -0.14 -8.15
C LEU A 77 24.77 -1.04 -8.18
N MET A 78 24.97 -2.35 -8.43
CA MET A 78 23.88 -3.33 -8.37
C MET A 78 23.20 -3.29 -6.99
N THR A 79 23.99 -3.38 -5.92
CA THR A 79 23.49 -3.42 -4.55
C THR A 79 22.74 -2.13 -4.20
N LEU A 80 23.29 -0.97 -4.57
CA LEU A 80 22.66 0.33 -4.32
C LEU A 80 21.33 0.48 -5.05
N CYS A 81 21.24 0.07 -6.32
CA CYS A 81 20.01 0.15 -7.10
C CYS A 81 18.91 -0.77 -6.53
N ILE A 82 19.24 -2.03 -6.22
CA ILE A 82 18.27 -3.00 -5.70
C ILE A 82 17.80 -2.60 -4.29
N THR A 83 18.73 -2.26 -3.40
CA THR A 83 18.40 -1.90 -2.02
C THR A 83 17.67 -0.56 -1.94
N GLY A 84 18.10 0.43 -2.71
CA GLY A 84 17.43 1.73 -2.84
C GLY A 84 16.00 1.57 -3.36
N GLY A 85 15.79 0.73 -4.37
CA GLY A 85 14.47 0.40 -4.88
C GLY A 85 13.55 -0.20 -3.81
N LEU A 86 14.04 -1.23 -3.09
CA LEU A 86 13.27 -1.89 -2.02
C LEU A 86 12.93 -0.95 -0.86
N VAL A 87 13.86 -0.10 -0.43
CA VAL A 87 13.63 0.87 0.64
C VAL A 87 12.61 1.93 0.22
N ILE A 88 12.74 2.49 -0.99
CA ILE A 88 11.77 3.46 -1.53
C ILE A 88 10.39 2.82 -1.66
N GLN A 89 10.31 1.56 -2.08
CA GLN A 89 9.05 0.83 -2.14
C GLN A 89 8.44 0.65 -0.74
N GLY A 90 9.23 0.22 0.24
CA GLY A 90 8.77 0.06 1.62
C GLY A 90 8.29 1.37 2.25
N ILE A 91 9.01 2.48 2.03
CA ILE A 91 8.59 3.83 2.45
C ILE A 91 7.26 4.21 1.78
N SER A 92 7.15 4.00 0.46
CA SER A 92 5.94 4.33 -0.29
C SER A 92 4.72 3.57 0.25
N VAL A 93 4.87 2.27 0.51
CA VAL A 93 3.81 1.41 1.06
C VAL A 93 3.46 1.78 2.50
N PHE A 94 4.44 2.19 3.31
CA PHE A 94 4.21 2.60 4.70
C PHE A 94 3.42 3.91 4.81
N PHE A 95 3.79 4.92 4.02
CA PHE A 95 3.12 6.23 4.01
C PHE A 95 1.79 6.19 3.25
N PHE A 96 1.70 5.37 2.21
CA PHE A 96 0.51 5.19 1.39
C PHE A 96 0.06 3.73 1.44
N PRO A 97 -0.64 3.32 2.51
CA PRO A 97 -1.05 1.94 2.71
C PRO A 97 -2.27 1.59 1.87
N PHE A 98 -2.10 1.68 0.55
CA PHE A 98 -3.12 1.41 -0.44
C PHE A 98 -3.05 -0.06 -0.87
N ALA A 99 -4.14 -0.77 -0.63
CA ALA A 99 -4.41 -2.11 -1.14
C ALA A 99 -5.51 -2.09 -2.21
N THR A 100 -5.74 -3.26 -2.81
CA THR A 100 -6.84 -3.50 -3.76
C THR A 100 -8.20 -3.36 -3.07
N SER A 101 -9.23 -2.98 -3.84
CA SER A 101 -10.62 -2.91 -3.37
C SER A 101 -11.08 -4.21 -2.74
N GLU A 102 -10.75 -5.35 -3.36
CA GLU A 102 -11.05 -6.70 -2.84
C GLU A 102 -10.51 -6.93 -1.42
N SER A 103 -9.29 -6.46 -1.14
CA SER A 103 -8.67 -6.59 0.19
C SER A 103 -9.44 -5.81 1.26
N TYR A 104 -10.04 -4.67 0.90
CA TYR A 104 -10.87 -3.91 1.83
C TYR A 104 -12.22 -4.55 2.09
N PHE A 105 -12.83 -5.20 1.09
CA PHE A 105 -14.06 -5.95 1.28
C PHE A 105 -13.86 -7.18 2.16
N LEU A 106 -12.74 -7.89 2.00
CA LEU A 106 -12.46 -9.11 2.76
C LEU A 106 -12.12 -8.85 4.22
N TRP A 107 -11.28 -7.85 4.53
CA TRP A 107 -10.73 -7.66 5.89
C TRP A 107 -11.09 -6.33 6.55
N GLY A 108 -11.63 -5.39 5.78
CA GLY A 108 -11.93 -4.03 6.21
C GLY A 108 -10.72 -3.09 6.17
N ILE A 109 -10.98 -1.81 5.87
CA ILE A 109 -9.96 -0.75 5.71
C ILE A 109 -9.00 -0.71 6.90
N MET A 110 -9.50 -0.79 8.13
CA MET A 110 -8.67 -0.67 9.32
C MET A 110 -7.62 -1.79 9.43
N LYS A 111 -7.99 -3.04 9.14
CA LYS A 111 -7.07 -4.18 9.21
C LYS A 111 -6.11 -4.17 8.03
N THR A 112 -6.63 -3.93 6.83
CA THR A 112 -5.84 -3.89 5.59
C THR A 112 -4.78 -2.80 5.66
N THR A 113 -5.11 -1.59 6.13
CA THR A 113 -4.12 -0.52 6.31
C THR A 113 -3.02 -0.90 7.31
N LYS A 114 -3.33 -1.57 8.41
CA LYS A 114 -2.32 -2.04 9.37
C LYS A 114 -1.40 -3.09 8.76
N LEU A 115 -1.96 -4.05 8.04
CA LEU A 115 -1.20 -5.09 7.35
C LEU A 115 -0.25 -4.49 6.31
N VAL A 116 -0.74 -3.56 5.48
CA VAL A 116 0.06 -2.92 4.44
C VAL A 116 1.21 -2.11 5.05
N LYS A 117 0.96 -1.38 6.15
CA LYS A 117 2.04 -0.68 6.88
C LYS A 117 3.09 -1.66 7.40
N PHE A 118 2.66 -2.78 7.97
CA PHE A 118 3.57 -3.82 8.43
C PHE A 118 4.42 -4.38 7.29
N LEU A 119 3.83 -4.68 6.14
CA LEU A 119 4.54 -5.09 4.92
C LEU A 119 5.56 -4.04 4.46
N GLY A 120 5.21 -2.76 4.54
CA GLY A 120 6.14 -1.66 4.25
C GLY A 120 7.39 -1.67 5.15
N VAL A 121 7.21 -1.90 6.46
CA VAL A 121 8.34 -2.02 7.40
C VAL A 121 9.20 -3.25 7.08
N VAL A 122 8.57 -4.39 6.77
CA VAL A 122 9.29 -5.62 6.37
C VAL A 122 10.15 -5.38 5.12
N LEU A 123 9.63 -4.66 4.12
CA LEU A 123 10.38 -4.32 2.90
C LEU A 123 11.59 -3.43 3.19
N ILE A 124 11.44 -2.43 4.07
CA ILE A 124 12.56 -1.58 4.50
C ILE A 124 13.64 -2.44 5.16
N PHE A 125 13.24 -3.34 6.06
CA PHE A 125 14.17 -4.22 6.75
C PHE A 125 14.87 -5.19 5.79
N MET A 126 14.15 -5.77 4.83
CA MET A 126 14.73 -6.58 3.77
C MET A 126 15.75 -5.80 2.94
N GLY A 127 15.43 -4.56 2.55
CA GLY A 127 16.33 -3.68 1.83
C GLY A 127 17.64 -3.46 2.57
N PHE A 128 17.58 -3.16 3.88
CA PHE A 128 18.79 -3.03 4.71
C PHE A 128 19.54 -4.34 4.88
N SER A 129 18.85 -5.48 5.09
CA SER A 129 19.53 -6.78 5.21
C SER A 129 20.29 -7.17 3.94
N LEU A 130 19.77 -6.80 2.76
CA LEU A 130 20.43 -7.06 1.48
C LEU A 130 21.75 -6.30 1.34
N ILE A 131 21.88 -5.12 1.95
CA ILE A 131 23.15 -4.38 1.99
C ILE A 131 24.20 -5.21 2.73
N TYR A 132 23.85 -5.86 3.85
CA TYR A 132 24.79 -6.70 4.60
C TYR A 132 25.14 -8.02 3.90
N TYR A 133 24.24 -8.56 3.07
CA TYR A 133 24.48 -9.84 2.39
C TYR A 133 25.23 -9.69 1.06
N LEU A 134 25.08 -8.57 0.35
CA LEU A 134 25.66 -8.34 -0.98
C LEU A 134 26.99 -7.58 -0.97
N ASN A 135 27.40 -7.06 0.19
CA ASN A 135 28.62 -6.27 0.39
C ASN A 135 29.62 -7.09 1.21
#